data_AF-A0A8E0QT98-F1
#
_entry.id   AF-A0A8E0QT98-F1
#
_cell.length_a   1.000
_cell.length_b   1.000
_cell.length_c   1.000
_cell.angle_alpha   90.00
_cell.angle_beta   90.00
_cell.angle_gamma   90.00
#
_symmetry.space_group_name_H-M   'P 1'
#
loop_
_entity.id
_entity.type
_entity.pdbx_description
1 polymer ?
#
loop_
_entity_poly.entity_id
_entity_poly.type
_entity_poly.pdbx_seq_one_letter_code
_entity_poly.pdbx_strand_id
1 'polypeptide(L)'
;MAGTGKSTISRTVARQLKAKGLLGASFFFRKGEEDRGNAKKLFPTLIEQLATSIPQLTPSVQNAIDKDPNISERFLREQFESLLYWPLLETKQHVAAPMIVVIDALDECEREDDIRLILRLLPQVQKSNSVRLRFLLTSRPELHIRLEFKTANNHQALVLHEIPEPVIEHDIALYFETKFTQLRQEHSFPPYWPGEKTIKVLVNRTVPLFIAAATVYRFVADVNWNPKKRLQAILADRSVYVSKMGSTYLPVLKQLLVSQDKRETKELVQEFKKIVGVIVVLATPLSVKSLSRLLEREPDDIKYRLARLHSVLNTPDDLDRPVRLLHLSFRDFLLDTKTRQAEETEQFWIDEKAVHQTLTYYCLKVMQRCLRKNICHLPEDSTQHNEIDIHSIDHHLPPELRYACRYWTQHLAESQDPMTGLVQAFSFLEEHFLHWLEASSVLGIISEVVGAIARLQSVIPV
;
A
#
# COMPACT_ATOMS: atom_id res chain seq x y z
N MET A 1 -4.76 0.40 0.52
CA MET A 1 -3.84 0.38 1.69
C MET A 1 -4.25 -0.65 2.73
N ALA A 2 -3.31 -1.48 3.18
CA ALA A 2 -3.50 -2.34 4.35
C ALA A 2 -3.50 -1.51 5.64
N GLY A 3 -4.24 -1.93 6.68
CA GLY A 3 -4.13 -1.29 8.00
C GLY A 3 -4.81 0.08 8.20
N THR A 4 -5.69 0.52 7.30
CA THR A 4 -6.44 1.79 7.41
C THR A 4 -7.74 1.71 8.23
N GLY A 5 -8.01 0.58 8.90
CA GLY A 5 -9.21 0.45 9.75
C GLY A 5 -10.51 0.02 9.05
N LYS A 6 -10.45 -0.46 7.80
CA LYS A 6 -11.62 -0.97 7.04
C LYS A 6 -12.52 -1.92 7.84
N SER A 7 -11.94 -2.92 8.50
CA SER A 7 -12.69 -3.88 9.35
C SER A 7 -13.31 -3.26 10.60
N THR A 8 -12.70 -2.20 11.15
CA THR A 8 -13.30 -1.46 12.26
C THR A 8 -14.51 -0.65 11.78
N ILE A 9 -14.40 -0.03 10.60
CA ILE A 9 -15.49 0.72 9.97
C ILE A 9 -16.66 -0.22 9.64
N SER A 10 -16.42 -1.34 8.95
CA SER A 10 -17.48 -2.28 8.57
C SER A 10 -18.22 -2.85 9.77
N ARG A 11 -17.50 -3.24 10.84
CA ARG A 11 -18.12 -3.70 12.10
C ARG A 11 -18.95 -2.60 12.76
N THR A 12 -18.45 -1.36 12.77
CA THR A 12 -19.17 -0.23 13.36
C THR A 12 -20.45 0.06 12.58
N VAL A 13 -20.38 0.07 11.25
CA VAL A 13 -21.53 0.25 10.36
C VAL A 13 -22.53 -0.89 10.54
N ALA A 14 -22.08 -2.15 10.55
CA ALA A 14 -22.96 -3.30 10.77
C ALA A 14 -23.72 -3.19 12.11
N ARG A 15 -23.03 -2.80 13.20
CA ARG A 15 -23.67 -2.60 14.51
C ARG A 15 -24.72 -1.48 14.47
N GLN A 16 -24.42 -0.35 13.84
CA GLN A 16 -25.37 0.75 13.70
C GLN A 16 -26.58 0.37 12.83
N LEU A 17 -26.36 -0.36 11.75
CA LEU A 17 -27.43 -0.87 10.88
C LEU A 17 -28.33 -1.87 11.61
N LYS A 18 -27.75 -2.76 12.42
CA LYS A 18 -28.51 -3.70 13.26
C LYS A 18 -29.40 -2.94 14.25
N ALA A 19 -28.88 -1.92 14.92
CA ALA A 19 -29.65 -1.08 15.84
C ALA A 19 -30.81 -0.33 15.16
N LYS A 20 -30.69 -0.04 13.86
CA LYS A 20 -31.74 0.61 13.05
C LYS A 20 -32.68 -0.39 12.36
N GLY A 21 -32.48 -1.71 12.53
CA GLY A 21 -33.27 -2.73 11.83
C GLY A 21 -33.02 -2.78 10.31
N LEU A 22 -31.89 -2.25 9.83
CA LEU A 22 -31.54 -2.18 8.40
C LEU A 22 -30.47 -3.20 7.98
N LEU A 23 -29.86 -3.90 8.94
CA LEU A 23 -28.89 -4.96 8.64
C LEU A 23 -29.64 -6.24 8.26
N GLY A 24 -29.46 -6.71 7.02
CA GLY A 24 -30.01 -7.98 6.58
C GLY A 24 -29.12 -9.16 6.93
N ALA A 25 -27.81 -9.03 6.71
CA ALA A 25 -26.82 -10.04 7.06
C ALA A 25 -25.42 -9.46 7.12
N SER A 26 -24.49 -10.21 7.71
CA SER A 26 -23.08 -9.88 7.68
C SER A 26 -22.20 -11.13 7.60
N PHE A 27 -21.09 -11.01 6.88
CA PHE A 27 -20.04 -12.01 6.81
C PHE A 27 -18.68 -11.32 6.89
N PHE A 28 -17.78 -11.85 7.70
CA PHE A 28 -16.45 -11.26 7.90
C PHE A 28 -15.42 -12.30 7.49
N PHE A 29 -14.79 -12.12 6.33
CA PHE A 29 -13.73 -13.04 5.91
C PHE A 29 -12.53 -12.98 6.86
N ARG A 30 -11.86 -14.11 7.01
CA ARG A 30 -10.57 -14.21 7.69
C ARG A 30 -9.75 -15.37 7.13
N LYS A 31 -8.62 -15.04 6.52
CA LYS A 31 -7.78 -16.04 5.85
C LYS A 31 -7.15 -17.00 6.85
N GLY A 32 -7.18 -18.30 6.54
CA GLY A 32 -6.63 -19.36 7.40
C GLY A 32 -7.53 -19.79 8.56
N GLU A 33 -8.74 -19.24 8.68
CA GLU A 33 -9.82 -19.83 9.49
C GLU A 33 -10.74 -20.62 8.56
N GLU A 34 -10.86 -21.93 8.74
CA GLU A 34 -11.58 -22.84 7.81
C GLU A 34 -12.98 -22.33 7.44
N ASP A 35 -13.75 -21.88 8.44
CA ASP A 35 -15.12 -21.38 8.22
C ASP A 35 -15.17 -19.98 7.60
N ARG A 36 -14.15 -19.15 7.80
CA ARG A 36 -14.17 -17.71 7.46
C ARG A 36 -13.26 -17.33 6.31
N GLY A 37 -12.37 -18.21 5.85
CA GLY A 37 -11.60 -18.06 4.62
C GLY A 37 -12.31 -18.67 3.40
N ASN A 38 -13.19 -19.65 3.64
CA ASN A 38 -13.82 -20.44 2.60
C ASN A 38 -15.11 -19.76 2.07
N ALA A 39 -15.14 -19.45 0.78
CA ALA A 39 -16.29 -18.84 0.12
C ALA A 39 -17.57 -19.69 0.21
N LYS A 40 -17.45 -21.02 0.34
CA LYS A 40 -18.62 -21.93 0.47
C LYS A 40 -19.48 -21.63 1.70
N LYS A 41 -18.93 -20.98 2.74
CA LYS A 41 -19.70 -20.61 3.93
C LYS A 41 -20.41 -19.27 3.79
N LEU A 42 -20.10 -18.48 2.75
CA LEU A 42 -20.66 -17.14 2.54
C LEU A 42 -22.18 -17.18 2.39
N PHE A 43 -22.70 -17.77 1.32
CA PHE A 43 -24.13 -17.71 1.02
C PHE A 43 -25.01 -18.46 2.03
N PRO A 44 -24.63 -19.65 2.54
CA PRO A 44 -25.37 -20.31 3.62
C PRO A 44 -25.51 -19.43 4.87
N THR A 45 -24.42 -18.77 5.29
CA THR A 45 -24.43 -17.87 6.45
C THR A 45 -25.26 -16.61 6.20
N LEU A 46 -25.18 -16.05 4.99
CA LEU A 46 -25.96 -14.88 4.63
C LEU A 46 -27.46 -15.20 4.58
N ILE A 47 -27.85 -16.36 4.02
CA ILE A 47 -29.27 -16.69 3.88
C ILE A 47 -29.93 -16.99 5.22
N GLU A 48 -29.22 -17.64 6.14
CA GLU A 48 -29.70 -17.86 7.52
C GLU A 48 -30.06 -16.53 8.21
N GLN A 49 -29.16 -15.55 8.11
CA GLN A 49 -29.37 -14.21 8.68
C GLN A 49 -30.47 -13.43 7.93
N LEU A 50 -30.51 -13.53 6.60
CA LEU A 50 -31.50 -12.86 5.78
C LEU A 50 -32.91 -13.43 6.00
N ALA A 51 -33.07 -14.74 6.16
CA ALA A 51 -34.37 -15.36 6.45
C ALA A 51 -34.92 -14.91 7.82
N THR A 52 -34.04 -14.64 8.78
CA THR A 52 -34.42 -14.05 10.07
C THR A 52 -34.87 -12.59 9.91
N SER A 53 -34.15 -11.82 9.08
CA SER A 53 -34.42 -10.38 8.90
C SER A 53 -35.54 -10.10 7.89
N ILE A 54 -35.81 -11.05 6.98
CA ILE A 54 -36.80 -11.00 5.91
C ILE A 54 -37.52 -12.36 5.90
N PRO A 55 -38.47 -12.60 6.83
CA PRO A 55 -39.16 -13.88 6.95
C PRO A 55 -39.89 -14.34 5.68
N GLN A 56 -40.16 -13.42 4.76
CA GLN A 56 -40.77 -13.71 3.46
C GLN A 56 -39.90 -14.59 2.56
N LEU A 57 -38.59 -14.65 2.80
CA LEU A 57 -37.67 -15.52 2.05
C LEU A 57 -37.77 -16.99 2.52
N THR A 58 -38.18 -17.24 3.76
CA THR A 58 -38.13 -18.56 4.40
C THR A 58 -38.80 -19.67 3.59
N PRO A 59 -40.02 -19.50 3.02
CA PRO A 59 -40.67 -20.58 2.26
C PRO A 59 -39.88 -20.99 1.01
N SER A 60 -39.38 -20.03 0.23
CA SER A 60 -38.59 -20.32 -0.97
C SER A 60 -37.22 -20.93 -0.62
N VAL A 61 -36.58 -20.45 0.45
CA VAL A 61 -35.31 -21.00 0.93
C VAL A 61 -35.49 -22.43 1.43
N GLN A 62 -36.55 -22.70 2.20
CA GLN A 62 -36.83 -24.04 2.70
C GLN A 62 -37.08 -25.03 1.57
N ASN A 63 -37.87 -24.64 0.55
CA ASN A 63 -38.07 -25.44 -0.65
C ASN A 63 -36.76 -25.71 -1.42
N ALA A 64 -35.82 -24.75 -1.45
CA ALA A 64 -34.52 -24.96 -2.07
C ALA A 64 -33.67 -25.99 -1.28
N ILE A 65 -33.71 -25.95 0.06
CA ILE A 65 -33.01 -26.90 0.93
C ILE A 65 -33.65 -28.29 0.85
N ASP A 66 -34.98 -28.40 0.83
CA ASP A 66 -35.70 -29.67 0.72
C ASP A 66 -35.38 -30.39 -0.61
N LYS A 67 -35.17 -29.62 -1.69
CA LYS A 67 -34.78 -30.15 -3.01
C LYS A 67 -33.32 -30.60 -3.08
N ASP A 68 -32.41 -29.89 -2.40
CA ASP A 68 -31.00 -30.24 -2.33
C ASP A 68 -30.47 -30.06 -0.90
N PRO A 69 -30.57 -31.09 -0.04
CA PRO A 69 -30.13 -31.01 1.36
C PRO A 69 -28.64 -30.69 1.52
N ASN A 70 -27.83 -30.92 0.49
CA ASN A 70 -26.39 -30.65 0.48
C ASN A 70 -26.02 -29.31 -0.21
N ILE A 71 -26.99 -28.41 -0.41
CA ILE A 71 -26.78 -27.14 -1.13
C ILE A 71 -25.63 -26.31 -0.55
N SER A 72 -25.38 -26.36 0.77
CA SER A 72 -24.26 -25.65 1.42
C SER A 72 -22.86 -26.12 0.99
N GLU A 73 -22.76 -27.30 0.40
CA GLU A 73 -21.48 -27.88 -0.04
C GLU A 73 -21.26 -27.78 -1.56
N ARG A 74 -22.30 -27.35 -2.30
CA ARG A 74 -22.30 -27.12 -3.76
C ARG A 74 -21.37 -25.99 -4.19
N PHE A 75 -21.23 -25.81 -5.49
CA PHE A 75 -20.45 -24.70 -6.02
C PHE A 75 -21.10 -23.36 -5.67
N LEU A 76 -20.27 -22.34 -5.51
CA LEU A 76 -20.66 -21.03 -5.02
C LEU A 76 -21.78 -20.36 -5.84
N ARG A 77 -21.79 -20.60 -7.16
CA ARG A 77 -22.86 -20.16 -8.06
C ARG A 77 -24.19 -20.83 -7.76
N GLU A 78 -24.20 -22.15 -7.57
CA GLU A 78 -25.41 -22.92 -7.27
C GLU A 78 -25.99 -22.49 -5.92
N GLN A 79 -25.12 -22.28 -4.92
CA GLN A 79 -25.51 -21.72 -3.63
C GLN A 79 -26.19 -20.36 -3.79
N PHE A 80 -25.56 -19.43 -4.51
CA PHE A 80 -26.14 -18.11 -4.75
C PHE A 80 -27.49 -18.18 -5.46
N GLU A 81 -27.57 -18.97 -6.52
CA GLU A 81 -28.77 -19.06 -7.35
C GLU A 81 -29.93 -19.64 -6.54
N SER A 82 -29.73 -20.79 -5.90
CA SER A 82 -30.77 -21.51 -5.16
C SER A 82 -31.14 -20.87 -3.82
N LEU A 83 -30.17 -20.33 -3.06
CA LEU A 83 -30.42 -19.81 -1.72
C LEU A 83 -30.76 -18.33 -1.70
N LEU A 84 -30.28 -17.54 -2.66
CA LEU A 84 -30.44 -16.08 -2.61
C LEU A 84 -31.20 -15.55 -3.83
N TYR A 85 -30.73 -15.81 -5.04
CA TYR A 85 -31.27 -15.21 -6.25
C TYR A 85 -32.72 -15.61 -6.53
N TRP A 86 -33.03 -16.91 -6.61
CA TRP A 86 -34.40 -17.37 -6.87
C TRP A 86 -35.36 -17.00 -5.74
N PRO A 87 -35.02 -17.20 -4.45
CA PRO A 87 -35.89 -16.74 -3.36
C PRO A 87 -36.22 -15.24 -3.39
N LEU A 88 -35.26 -14.39 -3.77
CA LEU A 88 -35.49 -12.95 -3.91
C LEU A 88 -36.42 -12.60 -5.08
N LEU A 89 -36.39 -13.35 -6.19
CA LEU A 89 -37.25 -13.12 -7.35
C LEU A 89 -38.68 -13.65 -7.13
N GLU A 90 -38.82 -14.76 -6.42
CA GLU A 90 -40.11 -15.38 -6.13
C GLU A 90 -40.90 -14.63 -5.05
N THR A 91 -40.21 -13.89 -4.19
CA THR A 91 -40.84 -13.10 -3.13
C THR A 91 -41.73 -12.02 -3.75
N LYS A 92 -43.05 -12.12 -3.52
CA LYS A 92 -44.04 -11.14 -4.03
C LYS A 92 -44.36 -10.02 -3.05
N GLN A 93 -43.99 -10.17 -1.78
CA GLN A 93 -44.26 -9.19 -0.75
C GLN A 93 -43.15 -8.13 -0.71
N HIS A 94 -43.55 -6.86 -0.86
CA HIS A 94 -42.61 -5.75 -0.86
C HIS A 94 -42.07 -5.47 0.54
N VAL A 95 -40.74 -5.51 0.67
CA VAL A 95 -40.02 -4.97 1.81
C VAL A 95 -39.70 -3.51 1.51
N ALA A 96 -40.35 -2.59 2.24
CA ALA A 96 -40.28 -1.15 1.95
C ALA A 96 -38.89 -0.54 2.18
N ALA A 97 -38.18 -0.99 3.22
CA ALA A 97 -36.85 -0.49 3.57
C ALA A 97 -35.74 -1.27 2.85
N PRO A 98 -34.65 -0.59 2.41
CA PRO A 98 -33.50 -1.29 1.87
C PRO A 98 -32.77 -2.07 2.98
N MET A 99 -32.46 -3.33 2.69
CA MET A 99 -31.72 -4.21 3.60
C MET A 99 -30.26 -4.26 3.19
N ILE A 100 -29.35 -4.06 4.13
CA ILE A 100 -27.92 -3.94 3.85
C ILE A 100 -27.21 -5.21 4.31
N VAL A 101 -26.39 -5.76 3.41
CA VAL A 101 -25.49 -6.89 3.68
C VAL A 101 -24.06 -6.36 3.78
N VAL A 102 -23.37 -6.66 4.88
CA VAL A 102 -21.99 -6.24 5.11
C VAL A 102 -21.05 -7.42 4.89
N ILE A 103 -20.13 -7.31 3.93
CA ILE A 103 -19.07 -8.30 3.70
C ILE A 103 -17.72 -7.63 3.96
N ASP A 104 -17.07 -8.04 5.03
CA ASP A 104 -15.77 -7.49 5.43
C ASP A 104 -14.60 -8.33 4.90
N ALA A 105 -13.52 -7.63 4.55
CA ALA A 105 -12.22 -8.18 4.20
C ALA A 105 -12.30 -9.22 3.06
N LEU A 106 -13.01 -8.91 1.97
CA LEU A 106 -13.21 -9.84 0.85
C LEU A 106 -11.88 -10.38 0.28
N ASP A 107 -10.80 -9.59 0.36
CA ASP A 107 -9.43 -10.01 -0.01
C ASP A 107 -8.86 -11.16 0.85
N GLU A 108 -9.47 -11.44 2.00
CA GLU A 108 -9.08 -12.55 2.88
C GLU A 108 -9.77 -13.88 2.54
N CYS A 109 -10.60 -13.92 1.49
CA CYS A 109 -11.09 -15.17 0.92
C CYS A 109 -9.93 -15.96 0.28
N GLU A 110 -9.92 -17.28 0.45
CA GLU A 110 -8.76 -18.11 0.10
C GLU A 110 -8.47 -18.20 -1.39
N ARG A 111 -9.52 -18.18 -2.22
CA ARG A 111 -9.41 -18.38 -3.68
C ARG A 111 -9.77 -17.11 -4.44
N GLU A 112 -8.82 -16.63 -5.25
CA GLU A 112 -9.03 -15.45 -6.10
C GLU A 112 -10.22 -15.61 -7.07
N ASP A 113 -10.45 -16.82 -7.60
CA ASP A 113 -11.58 -17.10 -8.49
C ASP A 113 -12.93 -16.98 -7.79
N ASP A 114 -13.02 -17.38 -6.52
CA ASP A 114 -14.24 -17.26 -5.73
C ASP A 114 -14.55 -15.79 -5.47
N ILE A 115 -13.53 -14.97 -5.18
CA ILE A 115 -13.71 -13.51 -5.04
C ILE A 115 -14.28 -12.90 -6.32
N ARG A 116 -13.71 -13.24 -7.48
CA ARG A 116 -14.23 -12.77 -8.78
C ARG A 116 -15.67 -13.21 -9.01
N LEU A 117 -15.97 -14.48 -8.70
CA LEU A 117 -17.32 -15.01 -8.83
C LEU A 117 -18.30 -14.27 -7.91
N ILE A 118 -17.96 -14.04 -6.64
CA ILE A 118 -18.78 -13.25 -5.69
C ILE A 118 -19.08 -11.88 -6.28
N LEU A 119 -18.07 -11.14 -6.73
CA LEU A 119 -18.24 -9.80 -7.29
C LEU A 119 -19.16 -9.76 -8.52
N ARG A 120 -19.19 -10.83 -9.32
CA ARG A 120 -20.10 -10.98 -10.48
C ARG A 120 -21.52 -11.43 -10.10
N LEU A 121 -21.68 -12.12 -8.98
CA LEU A 121 -22.98 -12.63 -8.50
C LEU A 121 -23.76 -11.56 -7.74
N LEU A 122 -23.12 -10.84 -6.79
CA LEU A 122 -23.82 -9.90 -5.90
C LEU A 122 -24.69 -8.86 -6.63
N PRO A 123 -24.28 -8.25 -7.76
CA PRO A 123 -25.12 -7.27 -8.47
C PRO A 123 -26.44 -7.85 -8.99
N GLN A 124 -26.54 -9.17 -9.18
CA GLN A 124 -27.74 -9.80 -9.74
C GLN A 124 -28.94 -9.74 -8.80
N VAL A 125 -28.74 -9.51 -7.49
CA VAL A 125 -29.85 -9.33 -6.54
C VAL A 125 -30.71 -8.11 -6.87
N GLN A 126 -30.17 -7.14 -7.61
CA GLN A 126 -30.90 -5.93 -8.03
C GLN A 126 -32.03 -6.22 -9.02
N LYS A 127 -32.11 -7.45 -9.57
CA LYS A 127 -33.23 -7.87 -10.43
C LYS A 127 -34.53 -8.09 -9.65
N SER A 128 -34.47 -8.21 -8.32
CA SER A 128 -35.67 -8.28 -7.48
C SER A 128 -36.26 -6.89 -7.26
N ASN A 129 -37.56 -6.74 -7.56
CA ASN A 129 -38.31 -5.51 -7.27
C ASN A 129 -38.90 -5.51 -5.86
N SER A 130 -39.07 -6.69 -5.26
CA SER A 130 -39.76 -6.88 -3.97
C SER A 130 -38.85 -6.61 -2.77
N VAL A 131 -37.57 -6.96 -2.88
CA VAL A 131 -36.59 -6.79 -1.81
C VAL A 131 -35.39 -6.00 -2.32
N ARG A 132 -35.15 -4.82 -1.73
CA ARG A 132 -34.01 -3.97 -2.09
C ARG A 132 -32.79 -4.30 -1.24
N LEU A 133 -31.97 -5.24 -1.69
CA LEU A 133 -30.69 -5.55 -1.04
C LEU A 133 -29.58 -4.60 -1.52
N ARG A 134 -28.71 -4.16 -0.60
CA ARG A 134 -27.49 -3.42 -0.91
C ARG A 134 -26.29 -4.04 -0.20
N PHE A 135 -25.12 -3.98 -0.82
CA PHE A 135 -23.90 -4.54 -0.24
C PHE A 135 -22.93 -3.43 0.17
N LEU A 136 -22.43 -3.51 1.40
CA LEU A 136 -21.23 -2.81 1.83
C LEU A 136 -20.08 -3.81 1.83
N LEU A 137 -19.10 -3.59 0.97
CA LEU A 137 -17.93 -4.44 0.84
C LEU A 137 -16.70 -3.70 1.36
N THR A 138 -15.83 -4.38 2.08
CA THR A 138 -14.47 -3.88 2.32
C THR A 138 -13.45 -4.84 1.73
N SER A 139 -12.40 -4.28 1.14
CA SER A 139 -11.27 -5.09 0.70
C SER A 139 -9.98 -4.27 0.58
N ARG A 140 -8.84 -4.96 0.51
CA ARG A 140 -7.62 -4.40 -0.08
C ARG A 140 -7.81 -4.25 -1.60
N PRO A 141 -7.08 -3.32 -2.24
CA PRO A 141 -7.13 -3.12 -3.68
C PRO A 141 -6.27 -4.17 -4.40
N GLU A 142 -6.51 -5.46 -4.15
CA GLU A 142 -5.81 -6.54 -4.84
C GLU A 142 -6.15 -6.54 -6.34
N LEU A 143 -5.23 -7.06 -7.16
CA LEU A 143 -5.33 -6.95 -8.62
C LEU A 143 -6.66 -7.49 -9.15
N HIS A 144 -7.04 -8.71 -8.76
CA HIS A 144 -8.28 -9.33 -9.24
C HIS A 144 -9.53 -8.55 -8.81
N ILE A 145 -9.57 -7.98 -7.60
CA ILE A 145 -10.68 -7.14 -7.14
C ILE A 145 -10.78 -5.85 -7.96
N ARG A 146 -9.66 -5.16 -8.17
CA ARG A 146 -9.62 -3.92 -8.97
C ARG A 146 -10.10 -4.15 -10.40
N LEU A 147 -9.69 -5.27 -11.01
CA LEU A 147 -10.09 -5.60 -12.38
C LEU A 147 -11.59 -5.83 -12.50
N GLU A 148 -12.22 -6.52 -11.53
CA GLU A 148 -13.69 -6.72 -11.54
C GLU A 148 -14.45 -5.40 -11.30
N PHE A 149 -13.95 -4.52 -10.44
CA PHE A 149 -14.61 -3.21 -10.23
C PHE A 149 -14.39 -2.23 -11.38
N LYS A 150 -13.29 -2.32 -12.14
CA LYS A 150 -13.08 -1.50 -13.35
C LYS A 150 -14.15 -1.73 -14.42
N THR A 151 -14.75 -2.92 -14.48
CA THR A 151 -15.82 -3.26 -15.45
C THR A 151 -17.22 -3.13 -14.88
N ALA A 152 -17.36 -2.92 -13.56
CA ALA A 152 -18.65 -2.85 -12.88
C ALA A 152 -19.18 -1.41 -12.83
N ASN A 153 -20.38 -1.16 -13.39
CA ASN A 153 -20.99 0.17 -13.40
C ASN A 153 -21.90 0.46 -12.18
N ASN A 154 -22.16 -0.55 -11.33
CA ASN A 154 -23.16 -0.47 -10.25
C ASN A 154 -22.51 -0.43 -8.86
N HIS A 155 -21.47 0.38 -8.66
CA HIS A 155 -20.80 0.51 -7.37
C HIS A 155 -20.35 1.94 -7.08
N GLN A 156 -20.14 2.24 -5.79
CA GLN A 156 -19.51 3.45 -5.31
C GLN A 156 -18.29 3.04 -4.46
N ALA A 157 -17.15 3.66 -4.70
CA ALA A 157 -15.91 3.36 -4.00
C ALA A 157 -15.52 4.50 -3.06
N LEU A 158 -15.05 4.14 -1.86
CA LEU A 158 -14.41 5.06 -0.93
C LEU A 158 -12.98 4.59 -0.65
N VAL A 159 -12.00 5.36 -1.12
CA VAL A 159 -10.58 5.02 -0.98
C VAL A 159 -10.02 5.68 0.28
N LEU A 160 -9.87 4.91 1.36
CA LEU A 160 -9.51 5.47 2.68
C LEU A 160 -8.16 6.19 2.75
N HIS A 161 -7.24 5.95 1.81
CA HIS A 161 -5.94 6.63 1.79
C HIS A 161 -5.92 7.89 0.92
N GLU A 162 -7.05 8.21 0.26
CA GLU A 162 -7.28 9.46 -0.45
C GLU A 162 -8.07 10.46 0.41
N ILE A 163 -8.48 10.06 1.62
CA ILE A 163 -9.05 10.97 2.61
C ILE A 163 -7.99 12.04 2.94
N PRO A 164 -8.36 13.33 3.05
CA PRO A 164 -7.42 14.39 3.35
C PRO A 164 -6.61 14.08 4.61
N GLU A 165 -5.29 14.23 4.52
CA GLU A 165 -4.35 13.95 5.60
C GLU A 165 -4.73 14.64 6.93
N PRO A 166 -5.19 15.90 6.97
CA PRO A 166 -5.62 16.54 8.22
C PRO A 166 -6.76 15.82 8.95
N VAL A 167 -7.64 15.13 8.23
CA VAL A 167 -8.73 14.33 8.82
C VAL A 167 -8.15 13.07 9.47
N ILE A 168 -7.22 12.40 8.78
CA ILE A 168 -6.55 11.20 9.29
C ILE A 168 -5.70 11.53 10.52
N GLU A 169 -4.96 12.64 10.47
CA GLU A 169 -4.17 13.16 11.59
C GLU A 169 -5.05 13.39 12.82
N HIS A 170 -6.20 14.06 12.64
CA HIS A 170 -7.15 14.32 13.71
C HIS A 170 -7.67 13.02 14.34
N ASP A 171 -8.13 12.07 13.54
CA ASP A 171 -8.70 10.83 14.06
C ASP A 171 -7.65 9.96 14.77
N ILE A 172 -6.39 9.93 14.29
CA ILE A 172 -5.28 9.24 14.94
C ILE A 172 -4.88 9.93 16.24
N ALA A 173 -4.86 11.28 16.28
CA ALA A 173 -4.62 12.03 17.50
C ALA A 173 -5.67 11.72 18.56
N LEU A 174 -6.95 11.78 18.19
CA LEU A 174 -8.08 11.44 19.07
C LEU A 174 -7.97 10.00 19.59
N TYR A 175 -7.59 9.05 18.73
CA TYR A 175 -7.34 7.66 19.12
C TYR A 175 -6.26 7.58 20.21
N PHE A 176 -5.11 8.23 20.01
CA PHE A 176 -4.03 8.21 20.98
C PHE A 176 -4.42 8.90 22.29
N GLU A 177 -5.03 10.07 22.23
CA GLU A 177 -5.48 10.81 23.41
C GLU A 177 -6.44 9.99 24.27
N THR A 178 -7.42 9.35 23.62
CA THR A 178 -8.39 8.48 24.29
C THR A 178 -7.69 7.29 24.94
N LYS A 179 -6.81 6.61 24.20
CA LYS A 179 -6.14 5.39 24.66
C LYS A 179 -5.10 5.65 25.75
N PHE A 180 -4.31 6.70 25.62
CA PHE A 180 -3.37 7.10 26.67
C PHE A 180 -4.08 7.66 27.90
N THR A 181 -5.26 8.29 27.76
CA THR A 181 -6.09 8.68 28.91
C THR A 181 -6.55 7.45 29.70
N GLN A 182 -7.00 6.40 29.02
CA GLN A 182 -7.38 5.12 29.64
C GLN A 182 -6.17 4.51 30.39
N LEU A 183 -5.04 4.37 29.69
CA LEU A 183 -3.83 3.80 30.27
C LEU A 183 -3.29 4.64 31.45
N ARG A 184 -3.41 5.96 31.39
CA ARG A 184 -3.05 6.87 32.49
C ARG A 184 -3.90 6.62 33.73
N GLN A 185 -5.20 6.41 33.56
CA GLN A 185 -6.12 6.11 34.67
C GLN A 185 -5.81 4.74 35.30
N GLU A 186 -5.61 3.71 34.46
CA GLU A 186 -5.28 2.35 34.91
C GLU A 186 -3.98 2.29 35.74
N HIS A 187 -2.96 3.05 35.34
CA HIS A 187 -1.66 3.07 36.03
C HIS A 187 -1.46 4.26 36.98
N SER A 188 -2.49 5.08 37.23
CA SER A 188 -2.40 6.28 38.06
C SER A 188 -1.23 7.22 37.68
N PHE A 189 -0.99 7.38 36.38
CA PHE A 189 0.05 8.27 35.87
C PHE A 189 -0.35 9.76 36.00
N PRO A 190 0.62 10.69 35.99
CA PRO A 190 0.32 12.11 36.13
C PRO A 190 -0.62 12.62 35.02
N PRO A 191 -1.49 13.63 35.31
CA PRO A 191 -2.45 14.16 34.34
C PRO A 191 -1.83 14.63 33.02
N TYR A 192 -0.58 15.08 33.03
CA TYR A 192 0.11 15.57 31.84
C TYR A 192 0.75 14.45 30.99
N TRP A 193 0.76 13.18 31.44
CA TRP A 193 1.35 12.08 30.68
C TRP A 193 0.39 11.58 29.57
N PRO A 194 0.88 11.25 28.36
CA PRO A 194 2.27 11.30 27.90
C PRO A 194 2.73 12.69 27.42
N GLY A 195 1.82 13.65 27.32
CA GLY A 195 2.07 15.02 26.90
C GLY A 195 1.77 15.25 25.42
N GLU A 196 1.27 16.43 25.09
CA GLU A 196 0.81 16.80 23.74
C GLU A 196 1.92 16.67 22.68
N LYS A 197 3.15 17.11 23.01
CA LYS A 197 4.32 16.97 22.13
C LYS A 197 4.59 15.51 21.77
N THR A 198 4.44 14.61 22.75
CA THR A 198 4.63 13.17 22.52
C THR A 198 3.54 12.60 21.63
N ILE A 199 2.27 12.97 21.87
CA ILE A 199 1.16 12.57 21.00
C ILE A 199 1.42 13.03 19.56
N LYS A 200 1.80 14.29 19.35
CA LYS A 200 2.12 14.83 18.03
C LYS A 200 3.23 14.04 17.31
N VAL A 201 4.29 13.66 18.03
CA VAL A 201 5.35 12.80 17.46
C VAL A 201 4.81 11.43 17.06
N LEU A 202 3.95 10.80 17.88
CA LEU A 202 3.36 9.51 17.55
C LEU A 202 2.40 9.59 16.36
N VAL A 203 1.59 10.64 16.27
CA VAL A 203 0.70 10.93 15.13
C VAL A 203 1.53 11.03 13.86
N ASN A 204 2.53 11.92 13.81
CA ASN A 204 3.39 12.12 12.64
C ASN A 204 4.10 10.84 12.18
N ARG A 205 4.39 9.90 13.09
CA ARG A 205 5.05 8.63 12.76
C ARG A 205 4.12 7.55 12.22
N THR A 206 2.83 7.68 12.49
CA THR A 206 1.83 6.63 12.24
C THR A 206 0.84 6.98 11.15
N VAL A 207 0.63 8.26 10.85
CA VAL A 207 -0.16 8.72 9.70
C VAL A 207 0.47 8.21 8.40
N PRO A 208 -0.31 7.64 7.45
CA PRO A 208 -1.78 7.50 7.45
C PRO A 208 -2.32 6.16 7.99
N LEU A 209 -1.48 5.33 8.61
CA LEU A 209 -1.81 3.98 9.03
C LEU A 209 -2.37 3.90 10.46
N PHE A 210 -3.69 3.72 10.57
CA PHE A 210 -4.33 3.37 11.85
C PHE A 210 -3.74 2.12 12.52
N ILE A 211 -3.33 1.12 11.74
CA ILE A 211 -2.66 -0.07 12.29
C ILE A 211 -1.32 0.28 12.94
N ALA A 212 -0.59 1.28 12.43
CA ALA A 212 0.65 1.74 13.04
C ALA A 212 0.36 2.35 14.42
N ALA A 213 -0.66 3.22 14.50
CA ALA A 213 -1.09 3.82 15.77
C ALA A 213 -1.53 2.76 16.79
N ALA A 214 -2.34 1.80 16.36
CA ALA A 214 -2.78 0.69 17.21
C ALA A 214 -1.61 -0.20 17.65
N THR A 215 -0.63 -0.46 16.78
CA THR A 215 0.54 -1.28 17.09
C THR A 215 1.45 -0.58 18.08
N VAL A 216 1.69 0.72 17.90
CA VAL A 216 2.40 1.58 18.86
C VAL A 216 1.73 1.50 20.22
N TYR A 217 0.41 1.73 20.28
CA TYR A 217 -0.31 1.69 21.56
C TYR A 217 -0.22 0.32 22.23
N ARG A 218 -0.46 -0.78 21.50
CA ARG A 218 -0.37 -2.14 22.07
C ARG A 218 1.02 -2.47 22.60
N PHE A 219 2.07 -1.99 21.94
CA PHE A 219 3.43 -2.16 22.43
C PHE A 219 3.68 -1.42 23.75
N VAL A 220 3.13 -0.20 23.88
CA VAL A 220 3.27 0.61 25.10
C VAL A 220 2.42 0.08 26.25
N ALA A 221 1.19 -0.34 25.96
CA ALA A 221 0.21 -0.85 26.92
C ALA A 221 0.39 -2.36 27.24
N ASP A 222 1.52 -2.96 26.88
CA ASP A 222 1.82 -4.35 27.17
C ASP A 222 1.97 -4.55 28.69
N VAL A 223 1.08 -5.36 29.27
CA VAL A 223 0.96 -5.58 30.72
C VAL A 223 2.24 -6.09 31.37
N ASN A 224 3.12 -6.75 30.60
CA ASN A 224 4.36 -7.32 31.11
C ASN A 224 5.49 -6.30 31.25
N TRP A 225 5.28 -5.05 30.79
CA TRP A 225 6.35 -4.07 30.66
C TRP A 225 5.95 -2.70 31.20
N ASN A 226 6.95 -1.91 31.57
CA ASN A 226 6.72 -0.53 32.02
C ASN A 226 6.34 0.36 30.82
N PRO A 227 5.13 0.96 30.79
CA PRO A 227 4.67 1.77 29.66
C PRO A 227 5.53 3.01 29.39
N LYS A 228 6.10 3.63 30.43
CA LYS A 228 6.98 4.81 30.25
C LYS A 228 8.26 4.43 29.52
N LYS A 229 8.88 3.30 29.88
CA LYS A 229 10.09 2.79 29.19
C LYS A 229 9.79 2.36 27.76
N ARG A 230 8.65 1.68 27.52
CA ARG A 230 8.20 1.28 26.18
C ARG A 230 7.93 2.50 25.29
N LEU A 231 7.29 3.53 25.83
CA LEU A 231 7.04 4.79 25.12
C LEU A 231 8.36 5.48 24.75
N GLN A 232 9.31 5.57 25.69
CA GLN A 232 10.64 6.12 25.42
C GLN A 232 11.38 5.33 24.32
N ALA A 233 11.29 3.99 24.33
CA ALA A 233 11.91 3.15 23.32
C ALA A 233 11.34 3.43 21.91
N ILE A 234 10.01 3.55 21.78
CA ILE A 234 9.41 3.93 20.49
C ILE A 234 9.82 5.32 20.07
N LEU A 235 9.89 6.29 20.99
CA LEU A 235 10.30 7.66 20.67
C LEU A 235 11.76 7.72 20.20
N ALA A 236 12.65 6.94 20.81
CA ALA A 236 14.07 6.86 20.46
C ALA A 236 14.30 6.15 19.12
N ASP A 237 13.62 5.04 18.87
CA ASP A 237 13.83 4.22 17.67
C ASP A 237 12.51 3.78 17.03
N ARG A 238 12.32 4.20 15.77
CA ARG A 238 11.14 3.85 14.97
C ARG A 238 11.11 2.36 14.62
N SER A 239 12.26 1.71 14.45
CA SER A 239 12.37 0.30 14.06
C SER A 239 11.63 -0.64 15.02
N VAL A 240 11.52 -0.22 16.29
CA VAL A 240 10.90 -0.98 17.37
C VAL A 240 9.47 -1.41 17.02
N TYR A 241 8.61 -0.50 16.56
CA TYR A 241 7.24 -0.89 16.17
C TYR A 241 7.15 -1.38 14.74
N VAL A 242 8.06 -1.00 13.84
CA VAL A 242 8.10 -1.48 12.45
C VAL A 242 8.33 -3.00 12.42
N SER A 243 9.18 -3.53 13.31
CA SER A 243 9.35 -4.98 13.47
C SER A 243 8.04 -5.73 13.80
N LYS A 244 7.05 -5.03 14.38
CA LYS A 244 5.72 -5.57 14.71
C LYS A 244 4.72 -5.44 13.57
N MET A 245 5.07 -4.74 12.48
CA MET A 245 4.23 -4.56 11.29
C MET A 245 4.36 -5.69 10.27
N GLY A 246 5.20 -6.70 10.54
CA GLY A 246 5.36 -7.87 9.66
C GLY A 246 4.03 -8.55 9.32
N SER A 247 3.09 -8.65 10.27
CA SER A 247 1.75 -9.20 10.05
C SER A 247 0.90 -8.42 9.04
N THR A 248 1.22 -7.13 8.81
CA THR A 248 0.54 -6.29 7.83
C THR A 248 1.14 -6.45 6.43
N TYR A 249 2.47 -6.54 6.33
CA TYR A 249 3.20 -6.56 5.06
C TYR A 249 3.43 -7.94 4.49
N LEU A 250 3.69 -8.95 5.32
CA LEU A 250 3.96 -10.32 4.89
C LEU A 250 2.85 -10.91 4.02
N PRO A 251 1.54 -10.75 4.34
CA PRO A 251 0.49 -11.27 3.47
C PRO A 251 0.55 -10.70 2.04
N VAL A 252 0.89 -9.41 1.90
CA VAL A 252 1.04 -8.74 0.61
C VAL A 252 2.25 -9.27 -0.15
N LEU A 253 3.39 -9.45 0.54
CA LEU A 253 4.62 -9.95 -0.07
C LEU A 253 4.50 -11.42 -0.47
N LYS A 254 3.92 -12.28 0.39
CA LYS A 254 3.68 -13.69 0.10
C LYS A 254 2.73 -13.88 -1.09
N GLN A 255 1.79 -12.96 -1.33
CA GLN A 255 0.91 -12.99 -2.50
C GLN A 255 1.67 -12.87 -3.83
N LEU A 256 2.88 -12.29 -3.84
CA LEU A 256 3.74 -12.25 -5.03
C LEU A 256 4.23 -13.64 -5.46
N LEU A 257 4.27 -14.59 -4.52
CA LEU A 257 4.91 -15.90 -4.70
C LEU A 257 3.90 -17.05 -4.80
N VAL A 258 2.60 -16.74 -4.77
CA VAL A 258 1.55 -17.77 -4.82
C VAL A 258 1.57 -18.47 -6.19
N SER A 259 1.49 -19.80 -6.15
CA SER A 259 1.47 -20.67 -7.33
C SER A 259 2.73 -20.61 -8.20
N GLN A 260 3.88 -20.31 -7.59
CA GLN A 260 5.18 -20.26 -8.27
C GLN A 260 6.05 -21.44 -7.85
N ASP A 261 6.82 -22.00 -8.77
CA ASP A 261 7.83 -22.97 -8.42
C ASP A 261 9.04 -22.32 -7.71
N LYS A 262 10.00 -23.14 -7.26
CA LYS A 262 11.18 -22.64 -6.52
C LYS A 262 12.06 -21.72 -7.37
N ARG A 263 12.16 -21.95 -8.68
CA ARG A 263 12.96 -21.15 -9.60
C ARG A 263 12.27 -19.83 -9.88
N GLU A 264 11.00 -19.87 -10.26
CA GLU A 264 10.16 -18.69 -10.50
C GLU A 264 10.12 -17.80 -9.26
N THR A 265 9.96 -18.39 -8.07
CA THR A 265 10.03 -17.66 -6.79
C THR A 265 11.32 -16.86 -6.65
N LYS A 266 12.48 -17.47 -6.93
CA LYS A 266 13.78 -16.78 -6.86
C LYS A 266 13.87 -15.63 -7.86
N GLU A 267 13.45 -15.86 -9.11
CA GLU A 267 13.45 -14.85 -10.16
C GLU A 267 12.53 -13.68 -9.80
N LEU A 268 11.31 -13.95 -9.33
CA LEU A 268 10.36 -12.94 -8.88
C LEU A 268 10.88 -12.12 -7.69
N VAL A 269 11.51 -12.77 -6.72
CA VAL A 269 12.12 -12.09 -5.56
C VAL A 269 13.27 -11.19 -6.01
N GLN A 270 14.14 -11.65 -6.91
CA GLN A 270 15.23 -10.83 -7.44
C GLN A 270 14.70 -9.60 -8.18
N GLU A 271 13.69 -9.78 -9.04
CA GLU A 271 13.06 -8.69 -9.77
C GLU A 271 12.32 -7.72 -8.85
N PHE A 272 11.67 -8.24 -7.81
CA PHE A 272 11.12 -7.41 -6.72
C PHE A 272 12.20 -6.56 -6.07
N LYS A 273 13.35 -7.13 -5.67
CA LYS A 273 14.44 -6.36 -5.05
C LYS A 273 15.01 -5.30 -5.98
N LYS A 274 15.17 -5.59 -7.27
CA LYS A 274 15.69 -4.62 -8.25
C LYS A 274 14.76 -3.43 -8.48
N ILE A 275 13.44 -3.65 -8.50
CA ILE A 275 12.46 -2.58 -8.77
C ILE A 275 12.01 -1.90 -7.48
N VAL A 276 11.52 -2.66 -6.51
CA VAL A 276 10.98 -2.14 -5.26
C VAL A 276 12.09 -1.65 -4.34
N GLY A 277 13.27 -2.28 -4.36
CA GLY A 277 14.44 -1.80 -3.63
C GLY A 277 14.84 -0.40 -4.06
N VAL A 278 14.88 -0.15 -5.37
CA VAL A 278 15.09 1.20 -5.89
C VAL A 278 14.01 2.16 -5.39
N ILE A 279 12.73 1.82 -5.57
CA ILE A 279 11.61 2.70 -5.16
C ILE A 279 11.68 3.10 -3.68
N VAL A 280 12.08 2.18 -2.78
CA VAL A 280 12.15 2.48 -1.34
C VAL A 280 13.40 3.28 -0.93
N VAL A 281 14.43 3.31 -1.78
CA VAL A 281 15.71 4.02 -1.55
C VAL A 281 15.78 5.36 -2.29
N LEU A 282 14.91 5.60 -3.29
CA LEU A 282 14.86 6.87 -4.01
C LEU A 282 14.73 8.06 -3.03
N ALA A 283 15.56 9.10 -3.23
CA ALA A 283 15.50 10.34 -2.47
C ALA A 283 14.21 11.14 -2.76
N THR A 284 13.72 11.05 -4.00
CA THR A 284 12.43 11.59 -4.45
C THR A 284 11.71 10.57 -5.33
N PRO A 285 10.38 10.40 -5.17
CA PRO A 285 9.61 9.44 -5.96
C PRO A 285 9.68 9.68 -7.47
N LEU A 286 9.89 8.61 -8.24
CA LEU A 286 9.89 8.63 -9.70
C LEU A 286 8.65 7.93 -10.27
N SER A 287 8.25 8.32 -11.48
CA SER A 287 7.16 7.68 -12.22
C SER A 287 7.59 6.35 -12.83
N VAL A 288 6.63 5.52 -13.26
CA VAL A 288 6.95 4.24 -13.93
C VAL A 288 7.81 4.49 -15.18
N LYS A 289 7.51 5.55 -15.93
CA LYS A 289 8.26 5.95 -17.12
C LYS A 289 9.69 6.36 -16.78
N SER A 290 9.90 7.15 -15.73
CA SER A 290 11.25 7.54 -15.30
C SER A 290 12.02 6.38 -14.69
N LEU A 291 11.37 5.51 -13.91
CA LEU A 291 11.97 4.26 -13.41
C LEU A 291 12.41 3.34 -14.57
N SER A 292 11.58 3.21 -15.62
CA SER A 292 11.90 2.44 -16.82
C SER A 292 13.17 2.94 -17.50
N ARG A 293 13.30 4.26 -17.68
CA ARG A 293 14.46 4.88 -18.32
C ARG A 293 15.71 4.87 -17.44
N LEU A 294 15.55 4.98 -16.12
CA LEU A 294 16.64 4.91 -15.15
C LEU A 294 17.19 3.49 -15.03
N LEU A 295 16.31 2.49 -14.90
CA LEU A 295 16.69 1.09 -14.69
C LEU A 295 16.91 0.30 -15.99
N GLU A 296 16.68 0.94 -17.14
CA GLU A 296 16.74 0.33 -18.49
C GLU A 296 15.87 -0.91 -18.61
N ARG A 297 14.60 -0.74 -18.23
CA ARG A 297 13.59 -1.80 -18.22
C ARG A 297 12.35 -1.38 -18.94
N GLU A 298 11.63 -2.35 -19.50
CA GLU A 298 10.35 -2.06 -20.12
C GLU A 298 9.35 -1.53 -19.07
N PRO A 299 8.56 -0.48 -19.40
CA PRO A 299 7.55 0.05 -18.48
C PRO A 299 6.57 -1.02 -18.01
N ASP A 300 6.26 -1.99 -18.86
CA ASP A 300 5.33 -3.06 -18.54
C ASP A 300 5.88 -4.03 -17.50
N ASP A 301 7.17 -4.38 -17.55
CA ASP A 301 7.80 -5.22 -16.51
C ASP A 301 7.69 -4.57 -15.13
N ILE A 302 7.89 -3.25 -15.08
CA ILE A 302 7.73 -2.47 -13.86
C ILE A 302 6.26 -2.50 -13.41
N LYS A 303 5.30 -2.25 -14.29
CA LYS A 303 3.87 -2.31 -13.95
C LYS A 303 3.47 -3.68 -13.41
N TYR A 304 3.86 -4.77 -14.09
CA TYR A 304 3.53 -6.12 -13.67
C TYR A 304 4.11 -6.44 -12.30
N ARG A 305 5.35 -6.00 -12.02
CA ARG A 305 5.95 -6.17 -10.69
C ARG A 305 5.18 -5.40 -9.60
N LEU A 306 4.68 -4.21 -9.92
CA LEU A 306 3.97 -3.35 -8.98
C LEU A 306 2.47 -3.67 -8.83
N ALA A 307 1.88 -4.43 -9.77
CA ALA A 307 0.44 -4.67 -9.85
C ALA A 307 -0.18 -5.31 -8.60
N ARG A 308 0.59 -6.13 -7.86
CA ARG A 308 0.16 -6.78 -6.61
C ARG A 308 0.48 -5.95 -5.36
N LEU A 309 1.12 -4.78 -5.50
CA LEU A 309 1.61 -3.96 -4.38
C LEU A 309 0.77 -2.72 -4.08
N HIS A 310 -0.41 -2.56 -4.70
CA HIS A 310 -1.32 -1.41 -4.47
C HIS A 310 -1.83 -1.28 -3.02
N SER A 311 -1.59 -2.30 -2.17
CA SER A 311 -1.91 -2.25 -0.75
C SER A 311 -0.83 -1.53 0.09
N VAL A 312 0.38 -1.34 -0.45
CA VAL A 312 1.55 -0.72 0.21
C VAL A 312 2.19 0.39 -0.63
N LEU A 313 1.95 0.41 -1.94
CA LEU A 313 2.37 1.45 -2.88
C LEU A 313 1.15 2.16 -3.47
N ASN A 314 1.27 3.46 -3.68
CA ASN A 314 0.43 4.21 -4.59
C ASN A 314 1.08 4.17 -5.97
N THR A 315 0.41 3.49 -6.90
CA THR A 315 0.84 3.26 -8.27
C THR A 315 -0.25 3.81 -9.19
N PRO A 316 -0.13 5.08 -9.62
CA PRO A 316 -1.10 5.73 -10.50
C PRO A 316 -1.22 4.99 -11.85
N ASP A 317 -2.41 5.04 -12.45
CA ASP A 317 -2.63 4.49 -13.80
C ASP A 317 -1.90 5.35 -14.87
N ASP A 318 -1.69 6.64 -14.60
CA ASP A 318 -0.85 7.55 -15.40
C ASP A 318 0.65 7.27 -15.15
N LEU A 319 1.39 6.94 -16.21
CA LEU A 319 2.79 6.52 -16.15
C LEU A 319 3.77 7.65 -15.92
N ASP A 320 3.32 8.90 -16.07
CA ASP A 320 4.10 10.10 -15.78
C ASP A 320 3.93 10.55 -14.32
N ARG A 321 2.96 9.99 -13.58
CA ARG A 321 2.82 10.24 -12.14
C ARG A 321 3.73 9.34 -11.29
N PRO A 322 4.30 9.88 -10.19
CA PRO A 322 5.27 9.14 -9.37
C PRO A 322 4.65 7.98 -8.60
N VAL A 323 5.39 6.87 -8.53
CA VAL A 323 5.09 5.75 -7.64
C VAL A 323 5.54 6.12 -6.23
N ARG A 324 4.63 6.05 -5.25
CA ARG A 324 4.90 6.46 -3.87
C ARG A 324 4.66 5.33 -2.88
N LEU A 325 5.43 5.32 -1.80
CA LEU A 325 5.09 4.51 -0.64
C LEU A 325 3.81 5.06 0.01
N LEU A 326 2.89 4.18 0.40
CA LEU A 326 1.73 4.61 1.18
C LEU A 326 2.10 4.96 2.63
N HIS A 327 3.18 4.39 3.14
CA HIS A 327 3.74 4.73 4.44
C HIS A 327 5.20 4.30 4.55
N LEU A 328 6.02 5.12 5.21
CA LEU A 328 7.46 4.88 5.36
C LEU A 328 7.80 3.57 6.11
N SER A 329 6.93 3.07 6.99
CA SER A 329 7.23 1.79 7.67
C SER A 329 7.30 0.59 6.72
N PHE A 330 6.82 0.69 5.47
CA PHE A 330 7.06 -0.36 4.47
C PHE A 330 8.52 -0.37 4.01
N ARG A 331 9.10 0.81 3.74
CA ARG A 331 10.54 0.96 3.50
C ARG A 331 11.33 0.46 4.71
N ASP A 332 11.01 0.97 5.89
CA ASP A 332 11.74 0.63 7.12
C ASP A 332 11.70 -0.88 7.36
N PHE A 333 10.56 -1.55 7.09
CA PHE A 333 10.45 -3.00 7.18
C PHE A 333 11.34 -3.75 6.18
N LEU A 334 11.42 -3.31 4.92
CA LEU A 334 12.21 -3.99 3.90
C LEU A 334 13.73 -3.83 4.12
N LEU A 335 14.16 -2.72 4.75
CA LEU A 335 15.57 -2.41 4.99
C LEU A 335 16.09 -2.89 6.36
N ASP A 336 15.21 -3.16 7.33
CA ASP A 336 15.59 -3.59 8.69
C ASP A 336 16.36 -4.92 8.68
N THR A 337 17.52 -4.96 9.35
CA THR A 337 18.33 -6.17 9.49
C THR A 337 17.62 -7.29 10.25
N LYS A 338 16.63 -6.96 11.10
CA LYS A 338 15.77 -7.97 11.75
C LYS A 338 14.92 -8.72 10.73
N THR A 339 14.52 -8.07 9.64
CA THR A 339 13.80 -8.70 8.52
C THR A 339 14.68 -9.74 7.82
N ARG A 340 16.00 -9.51 7.75
CA ARG A 340 16.97 -10.50 7.26
C ARG A 340 17.08 -11.73 8.16
N GLN A 341 16.95 -11.55 9.48
CA GLN A 341 17.18 -12.62 10.46
C GLN A 341 15.98 -13.57 10.63
N ALA A 342 14.78 -13.18 10.22
CA ALA A 342 13.61 -14.02 10.31
C ALA A 342 13.40 -14.83 9.02
N GLU A 343 13.33 -16.17 9.15
CA GLU A 343 13.21 -17.13 8.05
C GLU A 343 12.07 -16.79 7.07
N GLU A 344 10.92 -16.34 7.59
CA GLU A 344 9.76 -15.99 6.76
C GLU A 344 9.93 -14.71 5.93
N THR A 345 10.85 -13.83 6.30
CA THR A 345 11.03 -12.49 5.71
C THR A 345 12.37 -12.28 5.03
N GLU A 346 13.36 -13.15 5.27
CA GLU A 346 14.74 -13.01 4.77
C GLU A 346 14.78 -12.77 3.26
N GLN A 347 13.99 -13.55 2.51
CA GLN A 347 13.94 -13.44 1.05
C GLN A 347 13.49 -12.06 0.56
N PHE A 348 12.74 -11.29 1.35
CA PHE A 348 12.25 -9.95 0.98
C PHE A 348 13.13 -8.82 1.51
N TRP A 349 14.12 -9.10 2.37
CA TRP A 349 15.03 -8.08 2.87
C TRP A 349 15.87 -7.47 1.73
N ILE A 350 16.03 -6.15 1.78
CA ILE A 350 16.74 -5.36 0.79
C ILE A 350 17.95 -4.72 1.47
N ASP A 351 19.13 -4.98 0.90
CA ASP A 351 20.36 -4.33 1.32
C ASP A 351 20.36 -2.88 0.80
N GLU A 352 20.09 -1.93 1.69
CA GLU A 352 20.05 -0.50 1.38
C GLU A 352 21.34 -0.04 0.67
N LYS A 353 22.51 -0.44 1.17
CA LYS A 353 23.80 -0.02 0.64
C LYS A 353 24.06 -0.58 -0.77
N ALA A 354 23.65 -1.83 -1.02
CA ALA A 354 23.75 -2.42 -2.35
C ALA A 354 22.81 -1.73 -3.37
N VAL A 355 21.63 -1.29 -2.92
CA VAL A 355 20.72 -0.50 -3.76
C VAL A 355 21.29 0.90 -4.04
N HIS A 356 21.88 1.58 -3.06
CA HIS A 356 22.59 2.85 -3.28
C HIS A 356 23.72 2.69 -4.31
N GLN A 357 24.48 1.60 -4.26
CA GLN A 357 25.49 1.30 -5.28
C GLN A 357 24.87 1.13 -6.68
N THR A 358 23.75 0.40 -6.76
CA THR A 358 23.00 0.20 -8.01
C THR A 358 22.47 1.53 -8.56
N LEU A 359 21.92 2.40 -7.71
CA LEU A 359 21.44 3.73 -8.07
C LEU A 359 22.56 4.64 -8.54
N THR A 360 23.73 4.57 -7.93
CA THR A 360 24.92 5.31 -8.38
C THR A 360 25.26 4.96 -9.83
N TYR A 361 25.36 3.66 -10.13
CA TYR A 361 25.62 3.17 -11.48
C TYR A 361 24.58 3.68 -12.50
N TYR A 362 23.29 3.51 -12.21
CA TYR A 362 22.24 3.94 -13.14
C TYR A 362 22.15 5.46 -13.31
N CYS A 363 22.39 6.23 -12.24
CA CYS A 363 22.43 7.70 -12.35
C CYS A 363 23.58 8.16 -13.25
N LEU A 364 24.79 7.64 -13.03
CA LEU A 364 25.96 7.95 -13.87
C LEU A 364 25.69 7.56 -15.34
N LYS A 365 25.13 6.39 -15.58
CA LYS A 365 24.81 5.90 -16.93
C LYS A 365 23.79 6.77 -17.66
N VAL A 366 22.71 7.18 -16.98
CA VAL A 366 21.72 8.11 -17.55
C VAL A 366 22.35 9.45 -17.89
N MET A 367 23.20 9.98 -16.99
CA MET A 367 23.89 11.24 -17.24
C MET A 367 24.86 11.14 -18.42
N GLN A 368 25.67 10.07 -18.52
CA GLN A 368 26.57 9.84 -19.66
C GLN A 368 25.82 9.80 -21.00
N ARG A 369 24.66 9.14 -21.03
CA ARG A 369 23.86 9.01 -22.26
C ARG A 369 23.21 10.33 -22.69
N CYS A 370 22.82 11.17 -21.75
CA CYS A 370 21.93 12.31 -22.03
C CYS A 370 22.61 13.68 -21.92
N LEU A 371 23.61 13.83 -21.05
CA LEU A 371 24.30 15.10 -20.86
C LEU A 371 25.20 15.40 -22.07
N ARG A 372 25.06 16.61 -22.57
CA ARG A 372 25.82 17.16 -23.68
C ARG A 372 25.91 18.67 -23.52
N LYS A 373 26.89 19.28 -24.18
CA LYS A 373 27.02 20.73 -24.25
C LYS A 373 25.74 21.36 -24.83
N ASN A 374 25.30 22.46 -24.22
CA ASN A 374 24.11 23.20 -24.61
C ASN A 374 22.87 22.31 -24.67
N ILE A 375 22.59 21.59 -23.58
CA ILE A 375 21.59 20.52 -23.55
C ILE A 375 20.18 21.01 -23.94
N CYS A 376 19.85 22.27 -23.62
CA CYS A 376 18.57 22.91 -23.92
C CYS A 376 18.58 23.77 -25.21
N HIS A 377 19.64 23.71 -26.02
CA HIS A 377 19.80 24.51 -27.25
C HIS A 377 19.56 26.00 -27.03
N LEU A 378 20.16 26.54 -25.97
CA LEU A 378 20.10 27.95 -25.63
C LEU A 378 20.71 28.79 -26.75
N PRO A 379 20.13 29.97 -27.04
CA PRO A 379 20.57 30.84 -28.14
C PRO A 379 21.96 31.45 -27.87
N GLU A 380 22.25 31.79 -26.61
CA GLU A 380 23.52 32.40 -26.19
C GLU A 380 24.01 31.80 -24.86
N ASP A 381 25.32 31.74 -24.65
CA ASP A 381 25.93 31.26 -23.41
C ASP A 381 25.57 32.13 -22.19
N SER A 382 25.14 33.38 -22.41
CA SER A 382 24.70 34.34 -21.39
C SER A 382 23.21 34.26 -21.03
N THR A 383 22.45 33.34 -21.65
CA THR A 383 21.01 33.18 -21.39
C THR A 383 20.77 32.96 -19.89
N GLN A 384 19.96 33.82 -19.27
CA GLN A 384 19.67 33.71 -17.85
C GLN A 384 18.67 32.57 -17.58
N HIS A 385 18.74 31.96 -16.39
CA HIS A 385 17.86 30.84 -16.04
C HIS A 385 16.36 31.17 -16.16
N ASN A 386 15.95 32.39 -15.81
CA ASN A 386 14.57 32.89 -15.94
C ASN A 386 14.13 33.14 -17.40
N GLU A 387 15.06 33.17 -18.36
CA GLU A 387 14.78 33.33 -19.79
C GLU A 387 14.61 31.97 -20.49
N ILE A 388 14.95 30.86 -19.82
CA ILE A 388 14.82 29.51 -20.38
C ILE A 388 13.36 29.07 -20.29
N ASP A 389 12.78 28.70 -21.43
CA ASP A 389 11.44 28.13 -21.49
C ASP A 389 11.35 26.80 -20.71
N ILE A 390 10.39 26.71 -19.79
CA ILE A 390 10.18 25.54 -18.95
C ILE A 390 9.87 24.28 -19.77
N HIS A 391 9.20 24.43 -20.92
CA HIS A 391 8.94 23.29 -21.80
C HIS A 391 10.21 22.75 -22.45
N SER A 392 11.20 23.63 -22.75
CA SER A 392 12.52 23.21 -23.19
C SER A 392 13.25 22.42 -22.11
N ILE A 393 13.19 22.88 -20.85
CA ILE A 393 13.78 22.16 -19.71
C ILE A 393 13.10 20.81 -19.51
N ASP A 394 11.76 20.72 -19.57
CA ASP A 394 11.01 19.46 -19.46
C ASP A 394 11.31 18.48 -20.59
N HIS A 395 11.57 18.99 -21.80
CA HIS A 395 11.91 18.16 -22.95
C HIS A 395 13.34 17.59 -22.88
N HIS A 396 14.32 18.44 -22.55
CA HIS A 396 15.74 18.08 -22.62
C HIS A 396 16.30 17.49 -21.31
N LEU A 397 15.69 17.84 -20.18
CA LEU A 397 16.06 17.34 -18.85
C LEU A 397 14.88 16.56 -18.29
N PRO A 398 14.61 15.32 -18.76
CA PRO A 398 13.50 14.53 -18.26
C PRO A 398 13.70 14.12 -16.78
N PRO A 399 12.64 13.70 -16.06
CA PRO A 399 12.69 13.57 -14.60
C PRO A 399 13.77 12.62 -14.07
N GLU A 400 14.05 11.52 -14.76
CA GLU A 400 15.13 10.59 -14.41
C GLU A 400 16.53 11.22 -14.52
N LEU A 401 16.74 12.13 -15.48
CA LEU A 401 18.01 12.86 -15.63
C LEU A 401 18.14 13.94 -14.55
N ARG A 402 17.04 14.64 -14.22
CA ARG A 402 17.00 15.60 -13.10
C ARG A 402 17.36 14.91 -11.79
N TYR A 403 16.76 13.75 -11.55
CA TYR A 403 17.04 12.91 -10.39
C TYR A 403 18.53 12.53 -10.35
N ALA A 404 19.06 12.01 -11.45
CA ALA A 404 20.45 11.60 -11.55
C ALA A 404 21.39 12.79 -11.26
N CYS A 405 21.18 13.94 -11.90
CA CYS A 405 22.01 15.14 -11.70
C CYS A 405 22.05 15.60 -10.24
N ARG A 406 20.96 15.42 -9.49
CA ARG A 406 20.84 15.89 -8.11
C ARG A 406 21.34 14.92 -7.06
N TYR A 407 21.09 13.61 -7.23
CA TYR A 407 21.23 12.64 -6.13
C TYR A 407 22.35 11.60 -6.32
N TRP A 408 23.04 11.55 -7.47
CA TRP A 408 24.03 10.52 -7.73
C TRP A 408 25.17 10.47 -6.70
N THR A 409 25.65 11.63 -6.23
CA THR A 409 26.73 11.73 -5.22
C THR A 409 26.27 11.26 -3.83
N GLN A 410 24.99 11.47 -3.50
CA GLN A 410 24.39 10.96 -2.27
C GLN A 410 24.36 9.43 -2.32
N HIS A 411 23.87 8.85 -3.42
CA HIS A 411 23.86 7.40 -3.59
C HIS A 411 25.26 6.80 -3.53
N LEU A 412 26.25 7.48 -4.11
CA LEU A 412 27.64 7.01 -4.08
C LEU A 412 28.17 6.95 -2.64
N ALA A 413 27.98 8.01 -1.86
CA ALA A 413 28.47 8.09 -0.49
C ALA A 413 27.80 7.08 0.45
N GLU A 414 26.54 6.72 0.18
CA GLU A 414 25.77 5.75 0.97
C GLU A 414 25.90 4.31 0.46
N SER A 415 26.68 4.09 -0.61
CA SER A 415 26.82 2.79 -1.25
C SER A 415 27.64 1.78 -0.42
N GLN A 416 27.52 0.49 -0.78
CA GLN A 416 28.25 -0.59 -0.11
C GLN A 416 29.75 -0.52 -0.37
N ASP A 417 30.13 -0.16 -1.60
CA ASP A 417 31.52 0.08 -2.02
C ASP A 417 31.63 1.44 -2.73
N PRO A 418 31.76 2.53 -1.95
CA PRO A 418 31.90 3.87 -2.50
C PRO A 418 33.16 4.06 -3.34
N MET A 419 34.22 3.27 -3.11
CA MET A 419 35.48 3.41 -3.84
C MET A 419 35.35 2.96 -5.29
N THR A 420 34.71 1.82 -5.54
CA THR A 420 34.39 1.39 -6.91
C THR A 420 33.47 2.39 -7.61
N GLY A 421 32.51 2.96 -6.86
CA GLY A 421 31.66 4.05 -7.36
C GLY A 421 32.46 5.31 -7.73
N LEU A 422 33.46 5.68 -6.93
CA LEU A 422 34.34 6.82 -7.20
C LEU A 422 35.13 6.64 -8.49
N VAL A 423 35.64 5.45 -8.79
CA VAL A 423 36.37 5.20 -10.06
C VAL A 423 35.48 5.48 -11.27
N GLN A 424 34.23 5.01 -11.24
CA GLN A 424 33.25 5.31 -12.29
C GLN A 424 32.89 6.80 -12.34
N ALA A 425 32.77 7.44 -11.18
CA ALA A 425 32.50 8.87 -11.07
C ALA A 425 33.63 9.71 -11.65
N PHE A 426 34.91 9.36 -11.40
CA PHE A 426 36.05 10.08 -11.97
C PHE A 426 36.04 10.02 -13.49
N SER A 427 35.88 8.83 -14.07
CA SER A 427 35.76 8.68 -15.53
C SER A 427 34.59 9.49 -16.10
N PHE A 428 33.45 9.52 -15.41
CA PHE A 428 32.33 10.38 -15.79
C PHE A 428 32.67 11.87 -15.73
N LEU A 429 33.33 12.32 -14.65
CA LEU A 429 33.64 13.73 -14.43
C LEU A 429 34.70 14.25 -15.43
N GLU A 430 35.67 13.42 -15.81
CA GLU A 430 36.67 13.79 -16.83
C GLU A 430 36.03 14.24 -18.15
N GLU A 431 34.92 13.59 -18.54
CA GLU A 431 34.22 13.90 -19.80
C GLU A 431 33.02 14.84 -19.61
N HIS A 432 32.24 14.66 -18.55
CA HIS A 432 30.93 15.28 -18.38
C HIS A 432 30.80 16.26 -17.21
N PHE A 433 31.89 16.63 -16.52
CA PHE A 433 31.81 17.59 -15.41
C PHE A 433 31.15 18.91 -15.82
N LEU A 434 31.59 19.52 -16.93
CA LEU A 434 31.00 20.78 -17.41
C LEU A 434 29.55 20.59 -17.87
N HIS A 435 29.22 19.46 -18.51
CA HIS A 435 27.85 19.15 -18.92
C HIS A 435 26.91 19.00 -17.70
N TRP A 436 27.41 18.40 -16.61
CA TRP A 436 26.66 18.28 -15.36
C TRP A 436 26.48 19.63 -14.66
N LEU A 437 27.50 20.49 -14.65
CA LEU A 437 27.37 21.86 -14.13
C LEU A 437 26.36 22.68 -14.93
N GLU A 438 26.42 22.61 -16.26
CA GLU A 438 25.47 23.27 -17.15
C GLU A 438 24.03 22.82 -16.84
N ALA A 439 23.78 21.50 -16.84
CA ALA A 439 22.47 20.95 -16.51
C ALA A 439 22.00 21.35 -15.09
N SER A 440 22.91 21.36 -14.11
CA SER A 440 22.60 21.77 -12.74
C SER A 440 22.27 23.27 -12.63
N SER A 441 22.92 24.11 -13.45
CA SER A 441 22.60 25.54 -13.58
C SER A 441 21.21 25.74 -14.20
N VAL A 442 20.92 25.03 -15.31
CA VAL A 442 19.60 25.06 -15.95
C VAL A 442 18.49 24.56 -15.03
N LEU A 443 18.80 23.63 -14.12
CA LEU A 443 17.85 23.14 -13.10
C LEU A 443 17.74 24.05 -11.87
N GLY A 444 18.55 25.12 -11.77
CA GLY A 444 18.57 26.01 -10.61
C GLY A 444 19.16 25.39 -9.34
N ILE A 445 19.92 24.29 -9.45
CA ILE A 445 20.50 23.54 -8.32
C ILE A 445 22.03 23.65 -8.25
N ILE A 446 22.63 24.65 -8.89
CA ILE A 446 24.09 24.82 -8.95
C ILE A 446 24.74 24.94 -7.56
N SER A 447 24.04 25.53 -6.59
CA SER A 447 24.51 25.63 -5.20
C SER A 447 24.62 24.26 -4.52
N GLU A 448 23.78 23.30 -4.92
CA GLU A 448 23.82 21.92 -4.41
C GLU A 448 25.04 21.15 -4.93
N VAL A 449 25.56 21.53 -6.09
CA VAL A 449 26.76 20.89 -6.67
C VAL A 449 27.99 21.07 -5.78
N VAL A 450 28.12 22.21 -5.10
CA VAL A 450 29.21 22.42 -4.13
C VAL A 450 29.14 21.39 -3.00
N GLY A 451 27.94 21.15 -2.47
CA GLY A 451 27.70 20.11 -1.47
C GLY A 451 27.92 18.69 -2.02
N ALA A 452 27.59 18.46 -3.30
CA ALA A 452 27.85 17.20 -3.98
C ALA A 452 29.35 16.91 -4.13
N ILE A 453 30.16 17.91 -4.50
CA ILE A 453 31.62 17.80 -4.59
C ILE A 453 32.23 17.53 -3.21
N ALA A 454 31.81 18.29 -2.18
CA ALA A 454 32.26 18.05 -0.81
C ALA A 454 31.94 16.63 -0.32
N ARG A 455 30.76 16.12 -0.70
CA ARG A 455 30.36 14.73 -0.42
C ARG A 455 31.28 13.72 -1.11
N LEU A 456 31.62 13.91 -2.38
CA LEU A 456 32.58 13.05 -3.08
C LEU A 456 33.96 13.08 -2.41
N GLN A 457 34.44 14.26 -2.02
CA GLN A 457 35.72 14.40 -1.32
C GLN A 457 35.72 13.65 0.02
N SER A 458 34.59 13.62 0.74
CA SER A 458 34.48 12.87 2.00
C SER A 458 34.60 11.35 1.86
N VAL A 459 34.43 10.82 0.63
CA VAL A 459 34.56 9.39 0.34
C VAL A 459 36.01 9.00 0.04
N ILE A 460 36.85 9.95 -0.36
CA ILE A 460 38.27 9.70 -0.67
C ILE A 460 39.02 9.50 0.66
N PRO A 461 39.64 8.33 0.90
CA PRO A 461 40.48 8.14 2.08
C PRO A 461 41.69 9.08 2.00
N VAL A 462 41.92 9.83 3.08
CA VAL A 462 43.06 10.76 3.25
C VAL A 462 44.36 9.99 3.47
#